data_AF-L0DNJ0-F1
#
_entry.id   AF-L0DNJ0-F1
#
_cell.length_a   1.000
_cell.length_b   1.000
_cell.length_c   1.000
_cell.angle_alpha   90.00
_cell.angle_beta   90.00
_cell.angle_gamma   90.00
#
_symmetry.space_group_name_H-M   'P 1'
#
loop_
_entity.id
_entity.type
_entity.pdbx_description
1 polymer ?
#
loop_
_entity_poly.entity_id
_entity_poly.type
_entity_poly.pdbx_seq_one_letter_code
_entity_poly.pdbx_strand_id
1 'polypeptide(L)'
;MHHDVTSTDLQEMMNKASAIHAVEPREGEDSQKGRTVSSRRHFMGRGMATTAVVAGAALATGRSASAAFPELYSGYNRRAFQEIQADENTHVAYLRNALGQAARPKATFKNLTAANVDQFVALSFAFENTGARAYTGAAPFINNPVYLSAAARIALVEGRHASYINALENLPLVPAGLAFEIPMPQEEVVNNVTPFIASLNGGVAPSYNLFRTDANDIAILNFALLLEDLEAEFYNLNVQRFFR
;
A
#
# COMPACT_ATOMS: atom_id res chain seq x y z
N MET A 1 27.71 6.52 6.77
CA MET A 1 27.21 7.84 6.36
C MET A 1 25.87 7.61 5.72
N HIS A 2 24.80 7.68 6.52
CA HIS A 2 23.44 7.65 6.00
C HIS A 2 23.10 9.07 5.57
N HIS A 3 22.79 9.23 4.29
CA HIS A 3 22.13 10.43 3.80
C HIS A 3 20.67 10.32 4.23
N ASP A 4 20.32 10.95 5.35
CA ASP A 4 18.92 11.25 5.67
C ASP A 4 18.40 12.15 4.55
N VAL A 5 17.46 11.64 3.77
CA VAL A 5 16.71 12.44 2.79
C VAL A 5 15.84 13.37 3.61
N THR A 6 16.18 14.65 3.60
CA THR A 6 15.48 15.66 4.38
C THR A 6 14.13 15.99 3.73
N SER A 7 13.19 16.55 4.50
CA SER A 7 11.93 17.10 3.97
C SER A 7 12.15 18.06 2.79
N THR A 8 13.30 18.73 2.76
CA THR A 8 13.75 19.60 1.67
C THR A 8 14.09 18.81 0.39
N ASP A 9 14.73 17.65 0.52
CA ASP A 9 15.09 16.80 -0.62
C ASP A 9 13.85 16.19 -1.29
N LEU A 10 12.84 15.82 -0.49
CA LEU A 10 11.53 15.40 -0.99
C LEU A 10 10.83 16.53 -1.75
N GLN A 11 10.84 17.75 -1.22
CA GLN A 11 10.24 18.92 -1.88
C GLN A 11 10.98 19.27 -3.18
N GLU A 12 12.31 19.14 -3.22
CA GLU A 12 13.11 19.39 -4.42
C GLU A 12 12.87 18.31 -5.50
N MET A 13 12.71 17.05 -5.11
CA MET A 13 12.30 15.96 -6.01
C MET A 13 10.89 16.18 -6.58
N MET A 14 9.95 16.67 -5.76
CA MET A 14 8.60 17.02 -6.20
C MET A 14 8.61 18.18 -7.20
N ASN A 15 9.43 19.21 -6.97
CA ASN A 15 9.55 20.36 -7.88
C ASN A 15 10.19 19.97 -9.22
N LYS A 16 11.17 19.05 -9.22
CA LYS A 16 11.80 18.55 -10.46
C LYS A 16 10.85 17.69 -11.30
N ALA A 17 9.97 16.91 -10.68
CA ALA A 17 8.98 16.12 -11.41
C ALA A 17 7.96 17.00 -12.16
N SER A 18 7.52 18.11 -11.56
CA SER A 18 6.61 19.07 -12.21
C SER A 18 7.23 19.81 -13.40
N ALA A 19 8.56 19.98 -13.42
CA ALA A 19 9.26 20.68 -14.50
C ALA A 19 9.42 19.85 -15.79
N ILE A 20 9.27 18.53 -15.72
CA ILE A 20 9.45 17.62 -16.88
C ILE A 20 8.23 17.63 -17.83
N HIS A 21 7.11 18.26 -17.45
CA HIS A 21 5.88 18.33 -18.25
C HIS A 21 5.68 19.62 -19.08
N ALA A 22 6.66 20.53 -19.12
CA ALA A 22 6.58 21.76 -19.93
C ALA A 22 7.14 21.59 -21.37
N VAL A 23 6.87 20.47 -22.03
CA VAL A 23 7.15 20.30 -23.47
C VAL A 23 5.85 20.49 -24.25
N GLU A 24 5.75 21.63 -24.93
CA GLU A 24 4.62 21.98 -25.80
C GLU A 24 4.39 20.94 -26.93
N PRO A 25 3.14 20.69 -27.34
CA PRO A 25 2.84 19.75 -28.42
C PRO A 25 3.19 20.37 -29.78
N ARG A 26 3.94 19.63 -30.60
CA ARG A 26 4.11 19.93 -32.03
C ARG A 26 2.99 19.27 -32.83
N GLU A 27 2.27 20.08 -33.60
CA GLU A 27 1.27 19.65 -34.58
C GLU A 27 1.92 18.86 -35.73
N GLY A 28 1.20 17.86 -36.23
CA GLY A 28 1.55 17.10 -37.43
C GLY A 28 0.43 16.14 -37.82
N GLU A 29 -0.37 16.55 -38.81
CA GLU A 29 -1.28 15.70 -39.57
C GLU A 29 -0.49 14.63 -40.35
N ASP A 30 -0.96 13.38 -40.39
CA ASP A 30 -1.37 12.78 -41.67
C ASP A 30 -2.26 11.53 -41.46
N SER A 31 -3.16 11.42 -42.41
CA SER A 31 -4.25 10.49 -42.64
C SER A 31 -3.78 9.12 -43.17
N GLN A 32 -4.42 8.01 -42.75
CA GLN A 32 -4.65 6.83 -43.61
C GLN A 32 -5.64 5.79 -43.06
N LYS A 33 -6.87 5.87 -43.60
CA LYS A 33 -7.71 4.80 -44.19
C LYS A 33 -7.51 3.33 -43.73
N GLY A 34 -8.45 2.87 -42.90
CA GLY A 34 -9.26 1.64 -43.03
C GLY A 34 -8.61 0.31 -43.44
N ARG A 35 -8.62 -0.67 -42.51
CA ARG A 35 -8.82 -2.09 -42.80
C ARG A 35 -9.56 -2.78 -41.65
N THR A 36 -10.64 -3.45 -42.02
CA THR A 36 -11.56 -4.25 -41.21
C THR A 36 -10.86 -5.40 -40.47
N VAL A 37 -11.05 -5.50 -39.14
CA VAL A 37 -10.60 -6.65 -38.34
C VAL A 37 -11.78 -7.58 -38.09
N SER A 38 -11.66 -8.80 -38.60
CA SER A 38 -12.60 -9.90 -38.42
C SER A 38 -12.54 -10.44 -36.99
N SER A 39 -13.73 -10.69 -36.45
CA SER A 39 -14.04 -11.21 -35.12
C SER A 39 -13.27 -12.48 -34.75
N ARG A 40 -12.49 -12.45 -33.66
CA ARG A 40 -11.99 -13.65 -32.97
C ARG A 40 -12.86 -13.93 -31.76
N ARG A 41 -13.69 -14.96 -31.90
CA ARG A 41 -14.53 -15.53 -30.83
C ARG A 41 -13.68 -15.89 -29.61
N HIS A 42 -14.13 -15.41 -28.47
CA HIS A 42 -13.64 -15.68 -27.12
C HIS A 42 -13.72 -17.19 -26.83
N PHE A 43 -12.59 -17.79 -26.47
CA PHE A 43 -12.53 -19.13 -25.88
C PHE A 43 -12.56 -18.94 -24.35
N MET A 44 -13.68 -19.26 -23.71
CA MET A 44 -13.84 -19.19 -22.25
C MET A 44 -12.88 -20.21 -21.58
N GLY A 45 -11.73 -19.72 -21.15
CA GLY A 45 -10.92 -20.37 -20.12
C GLY A 45 -11.60 -20.17 -18.77
N ARG A 46 -12.15 -21.24 -18.21
CA ARG A 46 -12.56 -21.30 -16.80
C ARG A 46 -11.30 -21.19 -15.94
N GLY A 47 -10.95 -19.97 -15.54
CA GLY A 47 -10.01 -19.74 -14.46
C GLY A 47 -10.69 -20.15 -13.16
N MET A 48 -10.15 -21.20 -12.51
CA MET A 48 -10.49 -21.54 -11.14
C MET A 48 -10.22 -20.31 -10.25
N ALA A 49 -11.28 -19.73 -9.69
CA ALA A 49 -11.16 -18.87 -8.54
C ALA A 49 -10.76 -19.76 -7.35
N THR A 50 -9.45 -19.89 -7.10
CA THR A 50 -8.97 -20.35 -5.80
C THR A 50 -9.17 -19.21 -4.82
N THR A 51 -10.32 -19.20 -4.16
CA THR A 51 -10.58 -18.38 -2.98
C THR A 51 -9.65 -18.85 -1.85
N ALA A 52 -8.43 -18.34 -1.81
CA ALA A 52 -7.64 -18.36 -0.59
C ALA A 52 -8.21 -17.27 0.32
N VAL A 53 -9.22 -17.65 1.12
CA VAL A 53 -9.66 -16.84 2.26
C VAL A 53 -8.52 -16.89 3.26
N VAL A 54 -7.58 -15.94 3.18
CA VAL A 54 -6.72 -15.65 4.31
C VAL A 54 -7.59 -14.82 5.23
N ALA A 55 -8.24 -15.48 6.18
CA ALA A 55 -8.95 -14.82 7.26
C ALA A 55 -7.96 -13.93 8.00
N GLY A 56 -7.96 -12.64 7.66
CA GLY A 56 -7.46 -11.59 8.55
C GLY A 56 -8.12 -11.81 9.91
N ALA A 57 -7.28 -11.95 10.94
CA ALA A 57 -7.62 -12.27 12.33
C ALA A 57 -7.65 -13.76 12.80
N ALA A 58 -7.31 -14.76 11.98
CA ALA A 58 -7.27 -16.17 12.45
C ALA A 58 -5.93 -16.91 12.31
N LEU A 59 -4.78 -16.20 12.27
CA LEU A 59 -3.44 -16.82 12.30
C LEU A 59 -2.70 -16.67 13.64
N ALA A 60 -3.32 -16.11 14.68
CA ALA A 60 -2.64 -15.84 15.95
C ALA A 60 -2.69 -16.97 16.99
N THR A 61 -3.17 -18.18 16.65
CA THR A 61 -3.26 -19.29 17.60
C THR A 61 -2.39 -20.46 17.16
N GLY A 62 -1.09 -20.43 17.47
CA GLY A 62 -0.26 -21.64 17.30
C GLY A 62 1.26 -21.49 17.26
N ARG A 63 1.85 -20.30 17.35
CA ARG A 63 3.32 -20.19 17.40
C ARG A 63 3.82 -20.39 18.82
N SER A 64 4.58 -21.46 19.03
CA SER A 64 5.38 -21.66 20.25
C SER A 64 6.40 -20.53 20.37
N ALA A 65 6.57 -20.00 21.58
CA ALA A 65 7.52 -18.94 21.86
C ALA A 65 8.96 -19.28 21.41
N SER A 66 9.69 -18.24 21.00
CA SER A 66 11.16 -18.16 21.00
C SER A 66 11.92 -18.85 19.86
N ALA A 67 11.53 -18.64 18.61
CA ALA A 67 12.55 -18.51 17.56
C ALA A 67 12.82 -17.01 17.39
N ALA A 68 14.02 -16.54 17.74
CA ALA A 68 14.42 -15.18 17.38
C ALA A 68 14.22 -15.02 15.87
N PHE A 69 13.56 -13.94 15.45
CA PHE A 69 13.37 -13.66 14.04
C PHE A 69 14.72 -13.71 13.31
N PRO A 70 14.78 -14.30 12.11
CA PRO A 70 16.02 -14.32 11.34
C PRO A 70 16.50 -12.89 11.16
N GLU A 71 17.80 -12.69 11.31
CA GLU A 71 18.42 -11.38 11.15
C GLU A 71 19.60 -11.54 10.19
N LEU A 72 19.63 -10.71 9.13
CA LEU A 72 20.67 -10.80 8.12
C LEU A 72 22.05 -10.44 8.69
N TYR A 73 22.09 -9.41 9.54
CA TYR A 73 23.24 -9.00 10.33
C TYR A 73 22.77 -8.28 11.59
N SER A 74 23.58 -8.29 12.64
CA SER A 74 23.19 -7.75 13.95
C SER A 74 22.59 -6.34 13.87
N GLY A 75 21.38 -6.17 14.40
CA GLY A 75 20.65 -4.91 14.44
C GLY A 75 19.90 -4.55 13.14
N TYR A 76 19.94 -5.40 12.11
CA TYR A 76 19.18 -5.20 10.88
C TYR A 76 17.68 -5.07 11.14
N ASN A 77 17.09 -5.93 11.98
CA ASN A 77 15.64 -5.93 12.15
C ASN A 77 15.16 -4.63 12.79
N ARG A 78 15.90 -4.13 13.79
CA ARG A 78 15.67 -2.82 14.40
C ARG A 78 15.68 -1.72 13.35
N ARG A 79 16.73 -1.67 12.53
CA ARG A 79 16.89 -0.64 11.51
C ARG A 79 15.78 -0.71 10.47
N ALA A 80 15.45 -1.90 9.98
CA ALA A 80 14.39 -2.09 9.00
C ALA A 80 13.02 -1.63 9.53
N PHE A 81 12.68 -1.96 10.78
CA PHE A 81 11.43 -1.48 11.38
C PHE A 81 11.41 0.04 11.65
N GLN A 82 12.56 0.66 11.92
CA GLN A 82 12.67 2.12 12.00
C GLN A 82 12.53 2.78 10.63
N GLU A 83 13.06 2.17 9.57
CA GLU A 83 12.89 2.62 8.19
C GLU A 83 11.41 2.52 7.78
N ILE A 84 10.75 1.37 7.99
CA ILE A 84 9.31 1.20 7.73
C ILE A 84 8.49 2.26 8.48
N GLN A 85 8.74 2.45 9.78
CA GLN A 85 8.06 3.49 10.55
C GLN A 85 8.19 4.88 9.92
N ALA A 86 9.39 5.24 9.44
CA ALA A 86 9.63 6.54 8.82
C ALA A 86 8.94 6.65 7.45
N ASP A 87 8.94 5.57 6.67
CA ASP A 87 8.27 5.47 5.38
C ASP A 87 6.75 5.66 5.55
N GLU A 88 6.10 4.97 6.49
CA GLU A 88 4.66 5.11 6.74
C GLU A 88 4.25 6.54 7.09
N ASN A 89 5.02 7.19 7.96
CA ASN A 89 4.78 8.58 8.30
C ASN A 89 4.96 9.50 7.08
N THR A 90 5.90 9.17 6.19
CA THR A 90 6.16 9.90 4.95
C THR A 90 5.04 9.68 3.93
N HIS A 91 4.51 8.46 3.80
CA HIS A 91 3.37 8.15 2.94
C HIS A 91 2.12 8.95 3.35
N VAL A 92 1.79 8.98 4.64
CA VAL A 92 0.69 9.81 5.18
C VAL A 92 0.87 11.28 4.78
N ALA A 93 2.05 11.84 5.02
CA ALA A 93 2.34 13.24 4.70
C ALA A 93 2.21 13.51 3.19
N TYR A 94 2.73 12.61 2.37
CA TYR A 94 2.69 12.70 0.92
C TYR A 94 1.26 12.63 0.38
N LEU A 95 0.43 11.69 0.83
CA LEU A 95 -0.97 11.58 0.43
C LEU A 95 -1.79 12.78 0.89
N ARG A 96 -1.59 13.27 2.11
CA ARG A 96 -2.25 14.50 2.59
C ARG A 96 -1.89 15.71 1.75
N ASN A 97 -0.63 15.82 1.32
CA ASN A 97 -0.21 16.88 0.40
C ASN A 97 -0.89 16.75 -0.96
N ALA A 98 -0.90 15.55 -1.54
CA ALA A 98 -1.53 15.28 -2.84
C ALA A 98 -3.05 15.55 -2.83
N LEU A 99 -3.72 15.23 -1.73
CA LEU A 99 -5.17 15.43 -1.56
C LEU A 99 -5.55 16.88 -1.18
N GLY A 100 -4.65 17.62 -0.53
CA GLY A 100 -4.93 18.97 -0.05
C GLY A 100 -6.21 19.05 0.80
N GLN A 101 -7.14 19.94 0.43
CA GLN A 101 -8.42 20.10 1.12
C GLN A 101 -9.37 18.89 0.96
N ALA A 102 -9.13 18.02 -0.04
CA ALA A 102 -9.91 16.82 -0.24
C ALA A 102 -9.48 15.66 0.68
N ALA A 103 -8.43 15.86 1.50
CA ALA A 103 -7.95 14.84 2.41
C ALA A 103 -8.99 14.55 3.50
N ARG A 104 -9.23 13.25 3.75
CA ARG A 104 -10.11 12.79 4.81
C ARG A 104 -9.58 13.23 6.19
N PRO A 105 -10.49 13.43 7.17
CA PRO A 105 -10.10 13.50 8.57
C PRO A 105 -9.32 12.24 8.98
N LYS A 106 -8.28 12.41 9.81
CA LYS A 106 -7.55 11.28 10.40
C LYS A 106 -8.52 10.45 11.26
N ALA A 107 -8.60 9.16 10.98
CA ALA A 107 -9.40 8.21 11.76
C ALA A 107 -8.78 8.00 13.15
N THR A 108 -9.54 7.42 14.07
CA THR A 108 -9.02 6.91 15.34
C THR A 108 -8.98 5.40 15.30
N PHE A 109 -7.93 4.83 15.89
CA PHE A 109 -7.65 3.40 15.83
C PHE A 109 -7.67 2.74 17.21
N LYS A 110 -7.83 1.43 17.22
CA LYS A 110 -7.87 0.57 18.40
C LYS A 110 -7.14 -0.73 18.13
N ASN A 111 -6.79 -1.45 19.20
CA ASN A 111 -6.19 -2.78 19.10
C ASN A 111 -4.84 -2.84 18.34
N LEU A 112 -4.10 -1.73 18.28
CA LEU A 112 -2.81 -1.65 17.59
C LEU A 112 -1.60 -2.03 18.46
N THR A 113 -1.76 -1.99 19.78
CA THR A 113 -0.67 -2.29 20.73
C THR A 113 -0.38 -3.80 20.74
N ALA A 114 0.74 -4.22 20.19
CA ALA A 114 1.16 -5.63 20.23
C ALA A 114 1.68 -6.00 21.63
N ALA A 115 1.39 -7.21 22.09
CA ALA A 115 1.80 -7.72 23.40
C ALA A 115 3.28 -8.13 23.43
N ASN A 116 3.80 -8.62 22.31
CA ASN A 116 5.18 -9.10 22.16
C ASN A 116 5.63 -8.94 20.70
N VAL A 117 6.91 -9.24 20.43
CA VAL A 117 7.51 -9.10 19.09
C VAL A 117 6.82 -10.02 18.08
N ASP A 118 6.44 -11.25 18.48
CA ASP A 118 5.74 -12.18 17.57
C ASP A 118 4.40 -11.61 17.10
N GLN A 119 3.62 -11.04 18.01
CA GLN A 119 2.36 -10.36 17.65
C GLN A 119 2.62 -9.10 16.82
N PHE A 120 3.70 -8.37 17.07
CA PHE A 120 4.08 -7.20 16.27
C PHE A 120 4.39 -7.59 14.82
N VAL A 121 5.22 -8.63 14.60
CA VAL A 121 5.52 -9.09 13.23
C VAL A 121 4.28 -9.67 12.56
N ALA A 122 3.44 -10.43 13.28
CA ALA A 122 2.20 -10.97 12.71
C ALA A 122 1.19 -9.89 12.29
N LEU A 123 1.09 -8.79 13.06
CA LEU A 123 0.26 -7.64 12.68
C LEU A 123 0.89 -6.84 11.54
N SER A 124 2.22 -6.65 11.56
CA SER A 124 2.95 -6.05 10.43
C SER A 124 2.66 -6.82 9.15
N PHE A 125 2.74 -8.15 9.19
CA PHE A 125 2.44 -9.01 8.03
C PHE A 125 1.04 -8.74 7.48
N ALA A 126 0.04 -8.63 8.36
CA ALA A 126 -1.34 -8.40 7.97
C ALA A 126 -1.54 -7.02 7.34
N PHE A 127 -0.90 -5.98 7.86
CA PHE A 127 -1.00 -4.61 7.35
C PHE A 127 -0.27 -4.46 6.02
N GLU A 128 1.04 -4.71 5.98
CA GLU A 128 1.87 -4.54 4.77
C GLU A 128 1.33 -5.31 3.56
N ASN A 129 0.93 -6.57 3.75
CA ASN A 129 0.34 -7.35 2.65
C ASN A 129 -1.06 -6.86 2.28
N THR A 130 -1.81 -6.25 3.20
CA THR A 130 -3.10 -5.61 2.86
C THR A 130 -2.89 -4.32 2.09
N GLY A 131 -1.96 -3.45 2.53
CA GLY A 131 -1.58 -2.21 1.86
C GLY A 131 -1.10 -2.44 0.42
N ALA A 132 -0.09 -3.29 0.23
CA ALA A 132 0.46 -3.63 -1.09
C ALA A 132 -0.62 -4.14 -2.07
N ARG A 133 -1.49 -5.03 -1.58
CA ARG A 133 -2.58 -5.61 -2.39
C ARG A 133 -3.72 -4.62 -2.64
N ALA A 134 -3.97 -3.69 -1.72
CA ALA A 134 -4.97 -2.63 -1.90
C ALA A 134 -4.55 -1.65 -3.00
N TYR A 135 -3.29 -1.18 -2.99
CA TYR A 135 -2.77 -0.35 -4.08
C TYR A 135 -2.84 -1.06 -5.43
N THR A 136 -2.43 -2.34 -5.47
CA THR A 136 -2.50 -3.17 -6.68
C THR A 136 -3.94 -3.29 -7.18
N GLY A 137 -4.91 -3.44 -6.28
CA GLY A 137 -6.34 -3.53 -6.61
C GLY A 137 -6.96 -2.20 -7.07
N ALA A 138 -6.47 -1.07 -6.58
CA ALA A 138 -6.97 0.25 -6.93
C ALA A 138 -6.34 0.83 -8.20
N ALA A 139 -5.10 0.47 -8.52
CA ALA A 139 -4.33 1.04 -9.64
C ALA A 139 -5.07 1.09 -10.99
N PRO A 140 -5.83 0.06 -11.42
CA PRO A 140 -6.56 0.10 -12.70
C PRO A 140 -7.63 1.19 -12.78
N PHE A 141 -8.08 1.70 -11.63
CA PHE A 141 -9.22 2.61 -11.51
C PHE A 141 -8.81 4.07 -11.29
N ILE A 142 -7.51 4.36 -11.26
CA ILE A 142 -6.97 5.72 -11.18
C ILE A 142 -6.91 6.34 -12.57
N ASN A 143 -7.55 7.49 -12.79
CA ASN A 143 -7.60 8.23 -14.05
C ASN A 143 -6.38 9.14 -14.24
N ASN A 144 -6.09 9.96 -13.23
CA ASN A 144 -5.11 11.02 -13.29
C ASN A 144 -3.67 10.44 -13.20
N PRO A 145 -2.79 10.74 -14.17
CA PRO A 145 -1.43 10.19 -14.19
C PRO A 145 -0.57 10.64 -13.01
N VAL A 146 -0.82 11.83 -12.43
CA VAL A 146 -0.12 12.32 -11.24
C VAL A 146 -0.50 11.47 -10.03
N TYR A 147 -1.80 11.20 -9.85
CA TYR A 147 -2.31 10.33 -8.79
C TYR A 147 -1.90 8.87 -8.97
N LEU A 148 -1.87 8.38 -10.21
CA LEU A 148 -1.37 7.05 -10.51
C LEU A 148 0.12 6.94 -10.17
N SER A 149 0.91 7.94 -10.54
CA SER A 149 2.34 7.97 -10.19
C SER A 149 2.55 8.07 -8.67
N ALA A 150 1.71 8.81 -7.95
CA ALA A 150 1.75 8.90 -6.51
C ALA A 150 1.49 7.52 -5.87
N ALA A 151 0.37 6.89 -6.23
CA ALA A 151 -0.01 5.57 -5.74
C ALA A 151 1.01 4.49 -6.10
N ALA A 152 1.54 4.49 -7.32
CA ALA A 152 2.52 3.49 -7.77
C ALA A 152 3.84 3.56 -7.00
N ARG A 153 4.28 4.76 -6.60
CA ARG A 153 5.51 4.93 -5.81
C ARG A 153 5.37 4.33 -4.42
N ILE A 154 4.23 4.56 -3.76
CA ILE A 154 3.93 3.97 -2.45
C ILE A 154 3.80 2.46 -2.59
N ALA A 155 3.00 1.97 -3.55
CA ALA A 155 2.80 0.54 -3.78
C ALA A 155 4.11 -0.27 -3.93
N LEU A 156 5.14 0.32 -4.56
CA LEU A 156 6.45 -0.32 -4.71
C LEU A 156 7.25 -0.38 -3.39
N VAL A 157 7.03 0.57 -2.48
CA VAL A 157 7.61 0.59 -1.14
C VAL A 157 6.88 -0.41 -0.24
N GLU A 158 5.55 -0.38 -0.21
CA GLU A 158 4.70 -1.37 0.46
C GLU A 158 5.08 -2.80 0.10
N GLY A 159 5.29 -3.08 -1.19
CA GLY A 159 5.72 -4.40 -1.64
C GLY A 159 7.08 -4.84 -1.09
N ARG A 160 8.00 -3.90 -0.80
CA ARG A 160 9.30 -4.19 -0.18
C ARG A 160 9.16 -4.45 1.30
N HIS A 161 8.35 -3.65 1.99
CA HIS A 161 8.03 -3.86 3.40
C HIS A 161 7.35 -5.22 3.58
N ALA A 162 6.29 -5.51 2.82
CA ALA A 162 5.62 -6.81 2.80
C ALA A 162 6.58 -7.97 2.55
N SER A 163 7.47 -7.84 1.54
CA SER A 163 8.47 -8.88 1.24
C SER A 163 9.43 -9.14 2.41
N TYR A 164 9.88 -8.09 3.09
CA TYR A 164 10.75 -8.21 4.27
C TYR A 164 10.01 -8.89 5.42
N ILE A 165 8.78 -8.49 5.71
CA ILE A 165 7.97 -9.10 6.78
C ILE A 165 7.64 -10.56 6.45
N ASN A 166 7.36 -10.88 5.19
CA ASN A 166 7.18 -12.26 4.75
C ASN A 166 8.41 -13.12 5.07
N ALA A 167 9.62 -12.59 4.86
CA ALA A 167 10.86 -13.30 5.22
C ALA A 167 10.96 -13.57 6.73
N LEU A 168 10.60 -12.60 7.58
CA LEU A 168 10.57 -12.78 9.04
C LEU A 168 9.55 -13.86 9.46
N GLU A 169 8.42 -13.91 8.78
CA GLU A 169 7.37 -14.92 8.97
C GLU A 169 7.75 -16.30 8.44
N ASN A 170 8.93 -16.45 7.82
CA ASN A 170 9.40 -17.65 7.12
C ASN A 170 8.46 -18.04 5.96
N LEU A 171 7.98 -17.01 5.24
CA LEU A 171 7.16 -17.12 4.03
C LEU A 171 7.98 -16.66 2.80
N PRO A 172 7.58 -17.07 1.58
CA PRO A 172 8.16 -16.54 0.35
C PRO A 172 8.04 -15.01 0.26
N LEU A 173 9.07 -14.35 -0.27
CA LEU A 173 9.10 -12.88 -0.43
C LEU A 173 7.89 -12.37 -1.23
N VAL A 174 7.53 -13.12 -2.27
CA VAL A 174 6.33 -12.92 -3.10
C VAL A 174 5.44 -14.15 -2.92
N PRO A 175 4.10 -14.02 -2.86
CA PRO A 175 3.19 -15.16 -2.71
C PRO A 175 3.56 -16.34 -3.60
N ALA A 176 3.61 -17.54 -3.00
CA ALA A 176 4.20 -18.73 -3.62
C ALA A 176 3.61 -19.04 -5.00
N GLY A 177 4.47 -19.24 -6.00
CA GLY A 177 4.07 -19.63 -7.35
C GLY A 177 3.59 -18.48 -8.25
N LEU A 178 3.69 -17.23 -7.79
CA LEU A 178 3.30 -16.04 -8.56
C LEU A 178 4.49 -15.12 -8.78
N ALA A 179 4.59 -14.58 -10.00
CA ALA A 179 5.55 -13.53 -10.37
C ALA A 179 4.91 -12.12 -10.32
N PHE A 180 3.73 -11.99 -9.71
CA PHE A 180 2.90 -10.79 -9.68
C PHE A 180 2.23 -10.63 -8.32
N GLU A 181 2.03 -9.39 -7.89
CA GLU A 181 1.21 -9.07 -6.74
C GLU A 181 -0.27 -9.35 -7.03
N ILE A 182 -1.00 -9.90 -6.05
CA ILE A 182 -2.41 -10.23 -6.21
C ILE A 182 -3.27 -9.06 -5.70
N PRO A 183 -4.07 -8.39 -6.56
CA PRO A 183 -4.96 -7.35 -6.09
C PRO A 183 -5.95 -7.88 -5.04
N MET A 184 -6.14 -7.15 -3.96
CA MET A 184 -7.19 -7.42 -2.97
C MET A 184 -8.44 -6.61 -3.33
N PRO A 185 -9.64 -7.22 -3.44
CA PRO A 185 -10.89 -6.48 -3.60
C PRO A 185 -11.09 -5.50 -2.44
N GLN A 186 -11.58 -4.30 -2.72
CA GLN A 186 -11.75 -3.25 -1.70
C GLN A 186 -12.57 -3.71 -0.49
N GLU A 187 -13.57 -4.58 -0.68
CA GLU A 187 -14.39 -5.12 0.41
C GLU A 187 -13.56 -5.99 1.37
N GLU A 188 -12.64 -6.79 0.84
CA GLU A 188 -11.71 -7.61 1.63
C GLU A 188 -10.71 -6.71 2.38
N VAL A 189 -10.20 -5.66 1.73
CA VAL A 189 -9.36 -4.64 2.39
C VAL A 189 -10.09 -4.03 3.58
N VAL A 190 -11.34 -3.57 3.38
CA VAL A 190 -12.16 -2.99 4.45
C VAL A 190 -12.40 -3.99 5.57
N ASN A 191 -12.70 -5.25 5.25
CA ASN A 191 -12.91 -6.29 6.26
C ASN A 191 -11.65 -6.53 7.10
N ASN A 192 -10.47 -6.52 6.49
CA ASN A 192 -9.20 -6.73 7.20
C ASN A 192 -8.87 -5.59 8.17
N VAL A 193 -9.19 -4.34 7.82
CA VAL A 193 -8.81 -3.17 8.64
C VAL A 193 -9.89 -2.72 9.63
N THR A 194 -11.16 -3.04 9.38
CA THR A 194 -12.30 -2.63 10.24
C THR A 194 -12.13 -2.98 11.73
N PRO A 195 -11.58 -4.16 12.12
CA PRO A 195 -11.35 -4.49 13.52
C PRO A 195 -10.43 -3.50 14.27
N PHE A 196 -9.61 -2.74 13.54
CA PHE A 196 -8.64 -1.78 14.08
C PHE A 196 -9.13 -0.32 14.01
N ILE A 197 -10.26 -0.05 13.36
CA ILE A 197 -10.84 1.29 13.28
C ILE A 197 -11.80 1.49 14.45
N ALA A 198 -11.55 2.51 15.27
CA ALA A 198 -12.44 2.94 16.34
C ALA A 198 -13.49 3.92 15.82
N SER A 199 -13.08 4.88 14.99
CA SER A 199 -13.97 5.84 14.35
C SER A 199 -13.33 6.39 13.08
N LEU A 200 -14.14 6.64 12.04
CA LEU A 200 -13.70 7.35 10.84
C LEU A 200 -13.60 8.87 11.06
N ASN A 201 -13.96 9.35 12.26
CA ASN A 201 -13.85 10.75 12.68
C ASN A 201 -14.53 11.74 11.70
N GLY A 202 -15.75 11.40 11.27
CA GLY A 202 -16.53 12.17 10.29
C GLY A 202 -16.10 11.94 8.83
N GLY A 203 -15.06 11.16 8.57
CA GLY A 203 -14.70 10.72 7.22
C GLY A 203 -15.71 9.72 6.64
N VAL A 204 -15.81 9.72 5.32
CA VAL A 204 -16.67 8.77 4.57
C VAL A 204 -16.12 7.35 4.70
N ALA A 205 -17.01 6.36 4.64
CA ALA A 205 -16.63 4.95 4.60
C ALA A 205 -15.71 4.69 3.38
N PRO A 206 -14.56 3.99 3.58
CA PRO A 206 -13.62 3.73 2.50
C PRO A 206 -14.28 2.90 1.40
N SER A 207 -14.36 3.47 0.21
CA SER A 207 -14.83 2.79 -1.01
C SER A 207 -14.40 3.57 -2.25
N TYR A 208 -14.31 2.89 -3.39
CA TYR A 208 -14.09 3.50 -4.70
C TYR A 208 -14.89 2.78 -5.80
N ASN A 209 -15.11 3.45 -6.92
CA ASN A 209 -15.79 2.93 -8.10
C ASN A 209 -14.83 2.20 -9.04
N LEU A 210 -15.39 1.32 -9.87
CA LEU A 210 -14.64 0.62 -10.92
C LEU A 210 -14.52 1.45 -12.22
N PHE A 211 -14.87 2.74 -12.18
CA PHE A 211 -14.81 3.66 -13.31
C PHE A 211 -13.77 4.75 -13.03
N ARG A 212 -12.89 4.98 -14.01
CA ARG A 212 -11.83 6.00 -13.95
C ARG A 212 -12.44 7.39 -14.09
N THR A 213 -12.49 8.14 -12.99
CA THR A 213 -12.97 9.54 -12.93
C THR A 213 -12.17 10.30 -11.88
N ASP A 214 -12.12 11.63 -11.96
CA ASP A 214 -11.37 12.43 -10.99
C ASP A 214 -11.91 12.30 -9.55
N ALA A 215 -13.24 12.17 -9.41
CA ALA A 215 -13.87 11.88 -8.13
C ALA A 215 -13.47 10.50 -7.59
N ASN A 216 -13.28 9.52 -8.48
CA ASN A 216 -12.82 8.18 -8.11
C ASN A 216 -11.37 8.21 -7.62
N ASP A 217 -10.52 9.02 -8.23
CA ASP A 217 -9.13 9.14 -7.80
C ASP A 217 -9.03 9.71 -6.39
N ILE A 218 -9.82 10.74 -6.08
CA ILE A 218 -9.91 11.30 -4.73
C ILE A 218 -10.39 10.23 -3.73
N ALA A 219 -11.35 9.39 -4.13
CA ALA A 219 -11.84 8.30 -3.29
C ALA A 219 -10.74 7.23 -3.04
N ILE A 220 -9.99 6.85 -4.09
CA ILE A 220 -8.87 5.91 -4.00
C ILE A 220 -7.76 6.45 -3.09
N LEU A 221 -7.33 7.70 -3.28
CA LEU A 221 -6.27 8.29 -2.45
C LEU A 221 -6.73 8.47 -1.00
N ASN A 222 -8.00 8.78 -0.75
CA ASN A 222 -8.54 8.82 0.61
C ASN A 222 -8.68 7.43 1.24
N PHE A 223 -8.90 6.39 0.43
CA PHE A 223 -8.81 5.02 0.90
C PHE A 223 -7.37 4.72 1.32
N ALA A 224 -6.41 4.93 0.41
CA ALA A 224 -4.98 4.76 0.69
C ALA A 224 -4.57 5.50 1.97
N LEU A 225 -4.93 6.78 2.10
CA LEU A 225 -4.61 7.58 3.29
C LEU A 225 -5.15 6.99 4.60
N LEU A 226 -6.28 6.29 4.59
CA LEU A 226 -6.77 5.59 5.79
C LEU A 226 -5.87 4.41 6.18
N LEU A 227 -5.35 3.68 5.19
CA LEU A 227 -4.45 2.55 5.40
C LEU A 227 -3.10 3.04 5.93
N GLU A 228 -2.51 4.04 5.28
CA GLU A 228 -1.25 4.64 5.75
C GLU A 228 -1.39 5.24 7.16
N ASP A 229 -2.52 5.91 7.47
CA ASP A 229 -2.77 6.45 8.81
C ASP A 229 -2.81 5.32 9.87
N LEU A 230 -3.33 4.13 9.50
CA LEU A 230 -3.42 2.95 10.37
C LEU A 230 -2.05 2.33 10.61
N GLU A 231 -1.28 2.10 9.54
CA GLU A 231 0.08 1.56 9.57
C GLU A 231 1.03 2.48 10.33
N ALA A 232 1.02 3.78 10.02
CA ALA A 232 1.82 4.78 10.73
C ALA A 232 1.52 4.78 12.24
N GLU A 233 0.24 4.74 12.65
CA GLU A 233 -0.12 4.68 14.06
C GLU A 233 0.38 3.38 14.72
N PHE A 234 0.24 2.25 14.03
CA PHE A 234 0.72 0.95 14.51
C PHE A 234 2.23 0.93 14.73
N TYR A 235 3.03 1.38 13.77
CA TYR A 235 4.50 1.40 13.91
C TYR A 235 4.96 2.42 14.95
N ASN A 236 4.33 3.61 14.99
CA ASN A 236 4.64 4.63 15.99
C ASN A 236 4.43 4.14 17.42
N LEU A 237 3.41 3.31 17.65
CA LEU A 237 3.16 2.72 18.96
C LEU A 237 4.15 1.62 19.33
N ASN A 238 4.58 0.79 18.37
CA ASN A 238 5.23 -0.49 18.67
C ASN A 238 6.75 -0.50 18.45
N VAL A 239 7.29 0.25 17.48
CA VAL A 239 8.72 0.21 17.13
C VAL A 239 9.57 0.65 18.33
N GLN A 240 9.19 1.73 19.01
CA GLN A 240 9.89 2.19 20.21
C GLN A 240 9.74 1.25 21.43
N ARG A 241 8.82 0.27 21.39
CA ARG A 241 8.64 -0.70 22.48
C ARG A 241 9.56 -1.90 22.30
N PHE A 242 9.79 -2.33 21.06
CA PHE A 242 10.56 -3.54 20.76
C PHE A 242 11.96 -3.25 20.20
N PHE A 243 12.19 -2.07 19.62
CA PHE A 243 13.37 -1.73 18.84
C PHE A 243 13.99 -0.36 19.19
N ARG A 244 14.22 -0.10 20.50
CA ARG A 244 14.97 1.07 21.03
C ARG A 244 16.47 1.03 20.79
#